data_AF-A0A8D8FNH4-F1
#
_entry.id   AF-A0A8D8FNH4-F1
#
_cell.length_a   1.000
_cell.length_b   1.000
_cell.length_c   1.000
_cell.angle_alpha   90.00
_cell.angle_beta   90.00
_cell.angle_gamma   90.00
#
_symmetry.space_group_name_H-M   'P 1'
#
loop_
_entity.id
_entity.type
_entity.pdbx_description
1 polymer ?
#
loop_
_entity_poly.entity_id
_entity_poly.type
_entity_poly.pdbx_seq_one_letter_code
_entity_poly.pdbx_strand_id
1 'polypeptide(L)'
;MTEQFLVSVADIPPELSRHIRVNHKNEFLPIMQADFLKARHHDLLEVSLKSTNFTLDFNYSPIGIGRFKLLVHVEQAMRTLQQLGFSNKDLDEVKGIFSDTNLYLLCVTIFIGSIHMLFDFLAFKNDILFWKHKKDYV
;
A
#
# COMPACT_ATOMS: atom_id res chain seq x y z
N MET A 1 18.80 7.67 -0.89
CA MET A 1 19.73 7.08 -1.89
C MET A 1 18.90 6.62 -3.07
N THR A 2 19.13 7.20 -4.23
CA THR A 2 18.52 6.80 -5.52
C THR A 2 19.36 5.67 -6.08
N GLU A 3 18.79 4.47 -6.15
CA GLU A 3 19.49 3.33 -6.73
C GLU A 3 19.46 3.42 -8.26
N GLN A 4 20.50 2.92 -8.92
CA GLN A 4 20.54 2.86 -10.38
C GLN A 4 19.54 1.79 -10.85
N PHE A 5 18.39 2.23 -11.36
CA PHE A 5 17.35 1.36 -11.88
C PHE A 5 17.71 0.92 -13.30
N LEU A 6 18.40 -0.22 -13.41
CA LEU A 6 18.76 -0.87 -14.68
C LEU A 6 17.76 -2.01 -14.94
N VAL A 7 16.59 -1.68 -15.48
CA VAL A 7 15.57 -2.67 -15.87
C VAL A 7 15.23 -2.47 -17.34
N SER A 8 15.25 -3.56 -18.11
CA SER A 8 14.83 -3.55 -19.51
C SER A 8 13.33 -3.26 -19.59
N VAL A 9 12.88 -2.59 -20.66
CA VAL A 9 11.45 -2.26 -20.86
C VAL A 9 10.56 -3.52 -20.84
N ALA A 10 11.10 -4.67 -21.21
CA ALA A 10 10.40 -5.96 -21.19
C ALA A 10 10.27 -6.59 -19.79
N ASP A 11 11.14 -6.23 -18.84
CA ASP A 11 11.23 -6.85 -17.50
C ASP A 11 10.52 -6.02 -16.43
N ILE A 12 9.68 -5.06 -16.84
CA ILE A 12 8.93 -4.22 -15.91
C ILE A 12 7.79 -5.04 -15.30
N PRO A 13 7.71 -5.15 -13.96
CA PRO A 13 6.57 -5.76 -13.31
C PRO A 13 5.26 -5.09 -13.72
N PRO A 14 4.19 -5.85 -14.00
CA PRO A 14 2.92 -5.31 -14.48
C PRO A 14 2.31 -4.27 -13.52
N GLU A 15 2.62 -4.35 -12.23
CA GLU A 15 2.17 -3.38 -11.22
C GLU A 15 2.79 -1.98 -11.43
N LEU A 16 4.04 -1.94 -11.90
CA LEU A 16 4.78 -0.72 -12.19
C LEU A 16 4.51 -0.20 -13.61
N SER A 17 4.06 -1.07 -14.53
CA SER A 17 3.79 -0.71 -15.93
C SER A 17 2.83 0.48 -16.08
N ARG A 18 1.84 0.61 -15.17
CA ARG A 18 0.89 1.75 -15.19
C ARG A 18 1.52 3.09 -14.79
N HIS A 19 2.61 3.04 -14.03
CA HIS A 19 3.29 4.22 -13.48
C HIS A 19 4.54 4.60 -14.28
N ILE A 20 5.03 3.69 -15.14
CA ILE A 20 6.19 3.89 -15.97
C ILE A 20 5.73 4.19 -17.39
N ARG A 21 6.11 5.35 -17.91
CA ARG A 21 5.87 5.74 -19.30
C ARG A 21 7.17 5.69 -20.08
N VAL A 22 7.08 5.17 -21.30
CA VAL A 22 8.22 4.99 -22.21
C VAL A 22 7.99 5.82 -23.46
N ASN A 23 9.02 6.52 -23.93
CA ASN A 23 8.96 7.28 -25.18
C ASN A 23 9.15 6.35 -26.40
N HIS A 24 8.86 6.84 -27.61
CA HIS A 24 9.08 6.14 -28.88
C HIS A 24 10.52 5.65 -29.11
N LYS A 25 11.49 6.19 -28.35
CA LYS A 25 12.90 5.81 -28.35
C LYS A 25 13.27 4.71 -27.35
N ASN A 26 12.28 4.07 -26.71
CA ASN A 26 12.47 3.11 -25.61
C ASN A 26 13.19 3.70 -24.38
N GLU A 27 13.06 5.00 -24.15
CA GLU A 27 13.62 5.70 -22.99
C GLU A 27 12.55 5.89 -21.91
N PHE A 28 12.95 5.73 -20.65
CA PHE A 28 12.07 5.96 -19.50
C PHE A 28 11.84 7.46 -19.27
N LEU A 29 10.58 7.84 -19.14
CA LEU A 29 10.23 9.18 -18.65
C LEU A 29 10.43 9.26 -17.12
N PRO A 30 10.75 10.45 -16.58
CA PRO A 30 10.86 10.65 -15.14
C PRO A 30 9.58 10.16 -14.43
N ILE A 31 9.74 9.19 -13.55
CA ILE A 31 8.64 8.62 -12.76
C ILE A 31 8.36 9.60 -11.63
N MET A 32 7.26 10.33 -11.77
CA MET A 32 6.76 11.27 -10.77
C MET A 32 5.42 10.76 -10.27
N GLN A 33 5.35 10.39 -9.00
CA GLN A 33 4.12 9.92 -8.35
C GLN A 33 3.78 10.88 -7.21
N ALA A 34 2.52 11.28 -7.10
CA ALA A 34 2.03 11.97 -5.91
C ALA A 34 2.10 11.03 -4.70
N ASP A 35 2.52 11.55 -3.55
CA ASP A 35 2.54 10.78 -2.31
C ASP A 35 1.11 10.58 -1.80
N PHE A 36 0.51 9.46 -2.18
CA PHE A 36 -0.89 9.18 -1.88
C PHE A 36 -1.15 8.97 -0.37
N LEU A 37 -0.12 8.59 0.40
CA LEU A 37 -0.21 8.39 1.86
C LEU A 37 -0.27 9.71 2.59
N LYS A 38 0.48 10.71 2.11
CA LYS A 38 0.46 12.07 2.65
C LYS A 38 -0.72 12.90 2.16
N ALA A 39 -1.30 12.55 1.02
CA ALA A 39 -2.55 13.15 0.55
C ALA A 39 -3.73 12.69 1.41
N ARG A 40 -3.93 13.39 2.53
CA ARG A 40 -5.00 13.15 3.50
C ARG A 40 -6.17 14.10 3.31
N HIS A 41 -7.38 13.66 3.68
CA HIS A 41 -8.58 14.46 3.48
C HIS A 41 -8.62 15.69 4.39
N HIS A 42 -7.96 15.65 5.56
CA HIS A 42 -7.91 16.79 6.47
C HIS A 42 -7.05 17.97 5.98
N ASP A 43 -6.19 17.74 4.99
CA ASP A 43 -5.30 18.77 4.40
C ASP A 43 -5.96 19.44 3.18
N LEU A 44 -7.18 19.00 2.82
CA LEU A 44 -7.92 19.58 1.71
C LEU A 44 -8.47 20.95 2.10
N LEU A 45 -8.20 21.93 1.25
CA LEU A 45 -8.71 23.28 1.41
C LEU A 45 -9.94 23.48 0.52
N GLU A 46 -11.00 24.05 1.09
CA GLU A 46 -12.21 24.36 0.35
C GLU A 46 -11.96 25.50 -0.63
N VAL A 47 -12.17 25.23 -1.92
CA VAL A 47 -11.99 26.24 -2.97
C VAL A 47 -13.25 27.07 -3.07
N SER A 48 -13.18 28.32 -2.61
CA SER A 48 -14.25 29.31 -2.80
C SER A 48 -14.08 30.06 -4.12
N LEU A 49 -15.19 30.37 -4.80
CA LEU A 49 -15.25 31.16 -6.06
C LEU A 49 -14.58 32.55 -5.95
N LYS A 50 -14.36 33.06 -4.73
CA LYS A 50 -13.72 34.36 -4.48
C LYS A 50 -12.20 34.28 -4.22
N SER A 51 -11.64 33.08 -4.11
CA SER A 51 -10.23 32.90 -3.82
C SER A 51 -9.41 32.86 -5.12
N THR A 52 -8.83 34.00 -5.51
CA THR A 52 -8.03 34.13 -6.74
C THR A 52 -6.55 33.78 -6.57
N ASN A 53 -6.07 33.68 -5.33
CA ASN A 53 -4.65 33.46 -5.01
C ASN A 53 -4.50 32.29 -4.04
N PHE A 54 -3.68 31.32 -4.41
CA PHE A 54 -3.33 30.17 -3.56
C PHE A 54 -1.81 29.97 -3.59
N THR A 55 -1.20 29.77 -2.42
CA THR A 55 0.22 29.46 -2.29
C THR A 55 0.39 27.95 -2.27
N LEU A 56 1.12 27.42 -3.25
CA LEU A 56 1.32 25.98 -3.41
C LEU A 56 2.77 25.62 -3.08
N ASP A 57 2.96 24.88 -1.99
CA ASP A 57 4.27 24.38 -1.59
C ASP A 57 4.53 23.00 -2.21
N PHE A 58 5.51 22.92 -3.10
CA PHE A 58 5.93 21.67 -3.72
C PHE A 58 7.15 21.09 -3.02
N ASN A 59 7.00 19.93 -2.41
CA ASN A 59 8.12 19.15 -1.89
C ASN A 59 8.40 17.96 -2.82
N TYR A 60 9.59 17.95 -3.41
CA TYR A 60 10.08 16.83 -4.22
C TYR A 60 11.21 16.12 -3.48
N SER A 61 11.07 14.82 -3.30
CA SER A 61 12.05 13.99 -2.61
C SER A 61 12.25 12.66 -3.36
N PRO A 62 13.50 12.25 -3.64
CA PRO A 62 13.77 10.98 -4.31
C PRO A 62 13.48 9.79 -3.39
N ILE A 63 12.83 8.76 -3.93
CA ILE A 63 12.55 7.50 -3.24
C ILE A 63 13.27 6.34 -3.93
N GLY A 64 13.61 5.30 -3.16
CA GLY A 64 14.15 4.06 -3.71
C GLY A 64 13.06 3.18 -4.34
N ILE A 65 13.45 2.30 -5.27
CA ILE A 65 12.52 1.42 -6.01
C ILE A 65 11.73 0.48 -5.10
N GLY A 66 12.33 -0.02 -4.02
CA GLY A 66 11.64 -0.90 -3.06
C GLY A 66 10.51 -0.19 -2.32
N ARG A 67 10.75 1.05 -1.88
CA ARG A 67 9.71 1.89 -1.27
C ARG A 67 8.63 2.24 -2.29
N PHE A 68 9.02 2.54 -3.53
CA PHE A 68 8.05 2.80 -4.59
C PHE A 68 7.13 1.61 -4.87
N LYS A 69 7.70 0.40 -5.00
CA LYS A 69 6.94 -0.84 -5.16
C LYS A 69 5.94 -1.07 -4.01
N LEU A 70 6.39 -0.86 -2.77
CA LEU A 70 5.55 -0.98 -1.59
C LEU A 70 4.39 0.02 -1.64
N LEU A 71 4.66 1.29 -1.95
CA LEU A 71 3.63 2.32 -2.06
C LEU A 71 2.57 1.97 -3.11
N VAL A 72 2.99 1.55 -4.31
CA VAL A 72 2.06 1.12 -5.37
C VAL A 72 1.22 -0.08 -4.92
N HIS A 73 1.80 -1.02 -4.18
CA HIS A 73 1.08 -2.18 -3.67
C HIS A 73 0.02 -1.80 -2.63
N VAL A 74 0.38 -0.92 -1.68
CA VAL A 74 -0.57 -0.42 -0.68
C VAL A 74 -1.69 0.39 -1.34
N GLU A 75 -1.37 1.23 -2.32
CA GLU A 75 -2.38 1.96 -3.10
C GLU A 75 -3.36 0.99 -3.78
N GLN A 76 -2.86 -0.05 -4.42
CA GLN A 76 -3.69 -1.07 -5.06
C GLN A 76 -4.55 -1.82 -4.04
N ALA A 77 -4.00 -2.20 -2.88
CA ALA A 77 -4.76 -2.84 -1.81
C ALA A 77 -5.89 -1.95 -1.29
N MET A 78 -5.63 -0.65 -1.10
CA MET A 78 -6.66 0.32 -0.70
C MET A 78 -7.76 0.47 -1.75
N ARG A 79 -7.40 0.51 -3.04
CA ARG A 79 -8.40 0.53 -4.13
C ARG A 79 -9.30 -0.70 -4.08
N THR A 80 -8.75 -1.88 -3.80
CA THR A 80 -9.53 -3.11 -3.60
C THR A 80 -10.44 -2.99 -2.38
N LEU A 81 -9.96 -2.47 -1.24
CA LEU A 81 -10.79 -2.23 -0.05
C LEU A 81 -11.95 -1.27 -0.35
N GLN A 82 -11.69 -0.22 -1.13
CA GLN A 82 -12.73 0.71 -1.57
C GLN A 82 -13.79 0.00 -2.43
N GLN A 83 -13.38 -0.89 -3.33
CA GLN A 83 -14.28 -1.71 -4.13
C GLN A 83 -15.12 -2.69 -3.28
N LEU A 84 -14.57 -3.15 -2.16
CA LEU A 84 -15.27 -4.00 -1.19
C LEU A 84 -16.24 -3.21 -0.28
N GLY A 85 -16.34 -1.89 -0.44
CA GLY A 85 -17.31 -1.05 0.26
C GLY A 85 -16.75 -0.27 1.46
N PHE A 86 -15.43 -0.20 1.65
CA PHE A 86 -14.84 0.68 2.67
C PHE A 86 -15.06 2.15 2.33
N SER A 87 -15.38 2.96 3.35
CA SER A 87 -15.58 4.40 3.17
C SER A 87 -14.23 5.11 2.93
N ASN A 88 -14.27 6.21 2.18
CA ASN A 88 -13.08 7.05 1.96
C ASN A 88 -12.48 7.55 3.28
N LYS A 89 -13.31 7.73 4.31
CA LYS A 89 -12.86 8.11 5.66
C LYS A 89 -12.03 7.00 6.31
N ASP A 90 -12.50 5.75 6.26
CA ASP A 90 -11.78 4.61 6.84
C ASP A 90 -10.43 4.42 6.15
N LEU A 91 -10.38 4.61 4.82
CA LEU A 91 -9.14 4.56 4.05
C LEU A 91 -8.17 5.68 4.45
N ASP A 92 -8.67 6.88 4.76
CA ASP A 92 -7.85 8.00 5.22
C ASP A 92 -7.24 7.73 6.61
N GLU A 93 -7.99 7.09 7.50
CA GLU A 93 -7.48 6.64 8.81
C GLU A 93 -6.36 5.61 8.63
N VAL A 94 -6.53 4.65 7.71
CA VAL A 94 -5.47 3.68 7.39
C VAL A 94 -4.24 4.38 6.82
N LYS A 95 -4.39 5.35 5.91
CA LYS A 95 -3.26 6.16 5.43
C LYS A 95 -2.54 6.87 6.58
N GLY A 96 -3.29 7.43 7.53
CA GLY A 96 -2.75 8.02 8.76
C GLY A 96 -1.90 7.05 9.54
N ILE A 97 -2.38 5.82 9.78
CA ILE A 97 -1.60 4.78 10.47
C ILE A 97 -0.28 4.50 9.74
N PHE A 98 -0.30 4.36 8.42
CA PHE A 98 0.93 4.11 7.65
C PHE A 98 1.90 5.30 7.61
N SER A 99 1.39 6.54 7.57
CA SER A 99 2.21 7.75 7.50
C SER A 99 2.74 8.19 8.87
N ASP A 100 1.97 7.99 9.93
CA ASP A 100 2.27 8.48 11.28
C ASP A 100 2.99 7.44 12.14
N THR A 101 2.81 6.15 11.84
CA THR A 101 3.47 5.07 12.58
C THR A 101 4.87 4.80 12.02
N ASN A 102 5.82 4.48 12.89
CA ASN A 102 7.10 3.95 12.47
C ASN A 102 6.90 2.61 11.73
N LEU A 103 7.25 2.56 10.45
CA LEU A 103 7.16 1.36 9.61
C LEU A 103 7.79 0.12 10.27
N TYR A 104 8.85 0.30 11.06
CA TYR A 104 9.47 -0.79 11.80
C TYR A 104 8.51 -1.43 12.81
N LEU A 105 7.78 -0.62 13.57
CA LEU A 105 6.79 -1.11 14.53
C LEU A 105 5.63 -1.81 13.81
N LEU A 106 5.17 -1.25 12.69
CA LEU A 106 4.12 -1.86 11.88
C LEU A 106 4.53 -3.24 11.32
N CYS A 107 5.76 -3.38 10.86
CA CYS A 107 6.25 -4.68 10.40
C CYS A 107 6.29 -5.72 11.53
N VAL A 108 6.67 -5.32 12.74
CA VAL A 108 6.69 -6.21 13.91
C VAL A 108 5.28 -6.67 14.29
N THR A 109 4.29 -5.78 14.28
CA THR A 109 2.90 -6.17 14.61
C THR A 109 2.32 -7.13 13.58
N ILE A 110 2.57 -6.90 12.28
CA ILE A 110 2.16 -7.83 11.22
C ILE A 110 2.85 -9.19 11.38
N PHE A 111 4.14 -9.20 11.73
CA PHE A 111 4.89 -10.43 11.92
C PHE A 111 4.36 -11.25 13.10
N ILE A 112 4.20 -10.63 14.26
CA ILE A 112 3.66 -11.27 15.46
C ILE A 112 2.22 -11.75 15.20
N GLY A 113 1.39 -10.93 14.56
CA GLY A 113 0.02 -11.30 14.17
C GLY A 113 -0.04 -12.49 13.21
N SER A 114 0.89 -12.58 12.26
CA SER A 114 0.97 -13.71 11.32
C SER A 114 1.34 -15.02 12.03
N ILE A 115 2.26 -14.97 13.01
CA ILE A 115 2.60 -16.13 13.84
C ILE A 115 1.40 -16.57 14.68
N HIS A 116 0.66 -15.62 15.27
CA HIS A 116 -0.57 -15.95 16.00
C HIS A 116 -1.61 -16.61 15.09
N MET A 117 -1.91 -16.02 13.92
CA MET A 117 -2.83 -16.62 12.96
C MET A 117 -2.40 -18.03 12.53
N LEU A 118 -1.10 -18.27 12.39
CA LEU A 118 -0.57 -19.60 12.07
C LEU A 118 -0.81 -20.61 13.19
N PHE A 119 -0.54 -20.24 14.45
CA PHE A 119 -0.79 -21.11 15.60
C PHE A 119 -2.27 -21.38 15.80
N ASP A 120 -3.12 -20.37 15.65
CA ASP A 120 -4.57 -20.52 15.74
C ASP A 120 -5.08 -21.45 14.64
N PHE A 121 -4.56 -21.32 13.41
CA PHE A 121 -4.91 -22.22 12.32
C PHE A 121 -4.46 -23.67 12.57
N LEU A 122 -3.26 -23.87 13.12
CA LEU A 122 -2.75 -25.21 13.48
C LEU A 122 -3.55 -25.82 14.62
N ALA A 123 -3.90 -25.04 15.65
CA ALA A 123 -4.77 -25.46 16.75
C ALA A 123 -6.15 -25.85 16.23
N PHE A 124 -6.75 -25.03 15.36
CA PHE A 124 -8.03 -25.31 14.73
C PHE A 124 -8.01 -26.59 13.88
N LYS A 125 -6.93 -26.80 13.11
CA LYS A 125 -6.74 -28.05 12.35
C LYS A 125 -6.68 -29.26 13.28
N ASN A 126 -5.94 -29.16 14.38
CA ASN A 126 -5.81 -30.24 15.36
C ASN A 126 -7.15 -30.54 16.04
N ASP A 127 -7.89 -29.50 16.43
CA ASP A 127 -9.22 -29.62 17.05
C ASP A 127 -10.22 -30.29 16.10
N ILE A 128 -10.29 -29.86 14.83
CA ILE A 128 -11.16 -30.51 13.82
C ILE A 128 -10.79 -31.99 13.63
N LEU A 129 -9.49 -32.30 13.61
CA LEU A 129 -9.02 -33.69 13.45
C LEU A 129 -9.46 -34.56 14.63
N PHE A 130 -9.39 -34.01 15.85
CA PHE A 130 -9.83 -34.67 17.08
C PHE A 130 -11.34 -34.97 17.04
N TRP A 131 -12.17 -33.98 16.70
CA TRP A 131 -13.62 -34.16 16.60
C TRP A 131 -14.04 -35.06 15.44
N LYS A 132 -13.30 -35.06 14.32
CA LYS A 132 -13.54 -35.95 13.18
C LYS A 132 -13.26 -37.42 13.51
N HIS A 133 -12.26 -37.70 14.35
CA HIS A 133 -11.93 -39.07 14.79
C HIS A 133 -12.88 -39.60 15.88
N LYS A 134 -13.66 -38.73 16.54
CA LYS A 134 -14.67 -39.11 17.56
C LYS A 134 -15.99 -39.62 16.97
N LYS A 135 -15.98 -40.32 15.82
CA LYS A 135 -17.20 -40.86 15.19
C LYS A 135 -17.63 -42.27 15.63
N ASP A 136 -16.90 -42.91 16.54
CA ASP A 136 -17.28 -44.20 17.10
C ASP A 136 -17.47 -44.11 18.62
N TYR A 137 -18.61 -43.55 19.03
CA TYR A 137 -19.22 -43.91 20.31
C TYR A 137 -20.57 -44.54 19.97
N VAL A 138 -20.57 -45.87 19.88
CA VAL A 138 -21.77 -46.69 20.04
C VAL A 138 -22.20 -46.61 21.50
#